data_AF-A0A7V0LS93-F1
#
_entry.id   AF-A0A7V0LS93-F1
#
_cell.length_a   1.000
_cell.length_b   1.000
_cell.length_c   1.000
_cell.angle_alpha   90.00
_cell.angle_beta   90.00
_cell.angle_gamma   90.00
#
_symmetry.space_group_name_H-M   'P 1'
#
loop_
_entity.id
_entity.type
_entity.pdbx_description
1 polymer ?
#
loop_
_entity_poly.entity_id
_entity_poly.type
_entity_poly.pdbx_seq_one_letter_code
_entity_poly.pdbx_strand_id
1 'polypeptide(L)' 'MGAEDFSAYLEDIPGAMFRLGAASEGRDPVDLHSSRFDVDERAIETGVLAGAATLMGMLSCNWVGE' A
#
# COMPACT_ATOMS: atom_id res chain seq x y z
N MET A 1 -6.42 -15.79 -1.83
CA MET A 1 -6.40 -14.46 -2.48
C MET A 1 -7.77 -13.84 -2.30
N GLY A 2 -7.85 -12.56 -1.92
CA GLY A 2 -9.10 -11.82 -1.75
C GLY A 2 -9.43 -10.95 -2.97
N ALA A 3 -10.66 -10.45 -3.04
CA ALA A 3 -11.05 -9.38 -3.95
C ALA A 3 -10.74 -8.03 -3.30
N GLU A 4 -10.41 -7.03 -4.12
CA GLU A 4 -10.15 -5.67 -3.68
C GLU A 4 -10.79 -4.69 -4.66
N ASP A 5 -11.55 -3.72 -4.15
CA ASP A 5 -12.33 -2.79 -4.99
C ASP A 5 -11.47 -1.68 -5.60
N PHE A 6 -10.21 -1.51 -5.17
CA PHE A 6 -9.27 -0.59 -5.79
C PHE A 6 -9.12 -0.78 -7.31
N SER A 7 -9.36 -1.99 -7.82
CA SER A 7 -9.33 -2.26 -9.27
C SER A 7 -10.31 -1.40 -10.07
N ALA A 8 -11.43 -0.99 -9.46
CA ALA A 8 -12.42 -0.14 -10.12
C ALA A 8 -11.83 1.23 -10.50
N TYR A 9 -10.93 1.80 -9.69
CA TYR A 9 -10.26 3.07 -10.03
C TYR A 9 -9.30 2.92 -11.22
N LEU A 10 -8.70 1.74 -11.37
CA LEU A 10 -7.74 1.44 -12.44
C LEU A 10 -8.40 1.24 -13.81
N GLU A 11 -9.74 1.16 -13.86
CA GLU A 11 -10.50 1.15 -15.12
C GLU A 11 -10.44 2.52 -15.81
N ASP A 12 -10.39 3.61 -15.02
CA ASP A 12 -10.48 4.99 -15.53
C ASP A 12 -9.12 5.72 -15.53
N ILE A 13 -8.30 5.52 -14.50
CA ILE A 13 -7.07 6.29 -14.28
C ILE A 13 -5.88 5.36 -14.06
N PRO A 14 -4.72 5.58 -14.72
CA PRO A 14 -3.50 4.84 -14.42
C PRO A 14 -3.13 4.98 -12.95
N GLY A 15 -2.99 3.86 -12.26
CA GLY A 15 -2.67 3.82 -10.85
C GLY A 15 -1.95 2.55 -10.45
N ALA A 16 -1.51 2.51 -9.20
CA ALA A 16 -0.82 1.35 -8.63
C ALA A 16 -1.25 1.15 -7.17
N MET A 17 -1.41 -0.12 -6.80
CA MET A 17 -1.57 -0.57 -5.42
C MET A 17 -0.45 -1.54 -5.10
N PHE A 18 0.11 -1.45 -3.91
CA PHE A 18 1.16 -2.35 -3.45
C PHE A 18 0.86 -2.83 -2.03
N ARG A 19 1.48 -3.94 -1.65
CA ARG A 19 1.45 -4.43 -0.26
C ARG A 19 2.65 -3.89 0.50
N LEU A 20 2.41 -3.39 1.69
CA LEU A 20 3.45 -3.04 2.65
C LEU A 20 3.61 -4.17 3.66
N GLY A 21 4.84 -4.61 3.91
CA GLY A 21 5.13 -5.58 4.95
C GLY A 21 4.83 -5.00 6.33
N ALA A 22 3.96 -5.66 7.09
CA ALA A 22 3.55 -5.20 8.42
C ALA A 22 3.54 -6.33 9.48
N ALA A 23 4.17 -7.46 9.17
CA ALA A 23 4.34 -8.55 10.13
C ALA A 23 5.45 -8.19 11.13
N SER A 24 5.19 -8.41 12.42
CA SER A 24 6.21 -8.21 13.46
C SER A 24 7.36 -9.21 13.30
N GLU A 25 8.58 -8.74 13.50
CA GLU A 25 9.77 -9.58 13.46
C GLU A 25 9.70 -10.73 14.48
N GLY A 26 10.05 -11.93 14.06
CA GLY A 26 10.02 -13.13 14.91
C GLY A 26 8.63 -13.70 15.20
N ARG A 27 7.56 -13.18 14.57
CA ARG A 27 6.22 -13.77 14.61
C ARG A 27 5.88 -14.48 13.30
N ASP A 28 5.11 -15.56 13.41
CA ASP A 28 4.54 -16.23 12.24
C ASP A 28 3.54 -15.31 11.53
N PRO A 29 3.53 -15.24 10.19
CA PRO A 29 2.54 -14.47 9.45
C PRO A 29 1.12 -14.98 9.73
N VAL A 30 0.21 -14.05 10.03
CA VAL A 30 -1.21 -14.33 10.27
C VAL A 30 -2.03 -13.77 9.10
N ASP A 31 -3.06 -14.51 8.66
CA ASP A 31 -3.99 -14.04 7.62
C ASP A 31 -4.72 -12.76 8.06
N LEU A 32 -4.95 -11.84 7.12
CA LEU A 32 -5.54 -10.52 7.40
C LEU A 32 -6.97 -10.60 7.97
N HIS A 33 -7.71 -11.67 7.70
CA HIS A 33 -9.08 -11.87 8.22
C HIS A 33 -9.12 -12.65 9.55
N SER A 34 -7.96 -13.00 10.10
CA SER A 34 -7.89 -13.70 11.38
C SER A 34 -8.20 -12.78 12.55
N SER A 35 -8.89 -13.28 13.57
CA SER A 35 -9.07 -12.57 14.85
C SER A 35 -7.78 -12.36 15.65
N ARG A 36 -6.68 -13.00 15.22
CA ARG A 36 -5.34 -12.85 15.80
C ARG A 36 -4.43 -11.96 14.96
N PHE A 37 -4.94 -11.35 13.89
CA PHE A 37 -4.16 -10.42 13.10
C PHE A 37 -3.74 -9.23 13.97
N ASP A 38 -2.46 -8.88 13.88
CA ASP A 38 -1.83 -7.81 14.65
C ASP A 38 -0.81 -7.14 13.73
N VAL A 39 -0.78 -5.81 13.76
CA VAL A 39 0.02 -5.00 12.83
C VAL A 39 1.26 -4.47 13.53
N ASP A 40 2.42 -4.57 12.88
CA ASP A 40 3.61 -3.87 13.34
C ASP A 40 3.48 -2.37 13.01
N GLU A 41 3.22 -1.55 14.03
CA GLU A 41 3.00 -0.11 13.87
C GLU A 41 4.21 0.63 13.27
N ARG A 42 5.42 0.05 13.29
CA ARG A 42 6.59 0.60 12.57
C ARG A 42 6.35 0.70 11.06
N ALA A 43 5.46 -0.13 10.51
CA ALA A 43 5.05 -0.05 9.11
C ALA A 43 4.30 1.25 8.78
N ILE A 44 3.65 1.90 9.75
CA ILE A 44 2.92 3.15 9.51
C ILE A 44 3.86 4.24 9.00
N GLU A 45 5.02 4.42 9.65
CA GLU A 45 6.03 5.39 9.22
C GLU A 45 6.49 5.11 7.79
N THR A 46 6.76 3.83 7.48
CA THR A 46 7.19 3.43 6.13
C THR A 46 6.10 3.70 5.09
N GLY A 47 4.84 3.42 5.41
CA GLY A 47 3.69 3.68 4.54
C GLY A 47 3.49 5.17 4.25
N VAL A 48 3.59 6.01 5.28
CA VAL A 48 3.50 7.48 5.13
C VAL A 48 4.62 8.01 4.26
N LEU A 49 5.86 7.57 4.51
CA LEU A 49 7.02 7.99 3.72
C LEU A 49 6.91 7.53 2.26
N ALA A 50 6.50 6.29 2.01
CA ALA A 50 6.30 5.77 0.66
C ALA A 50 5.22 6.57 -0.09
N GLY A 51 4.08 6.86 0.55
CA GLY A 51 3.01 7.67 -0.04
C GLY A 51 3.45 9.10 -0.33
N ALA A 52 4.09 9.77 0.63
CA ALA A 52 4.58 11.13 0.46
C ALA A 52 5.66 11.22 -0.63
N ALA A 53 6.63 10.30 -0.64
CA ALA A 53 7.67 10.25 -1.67
C ALA A 53 7.08 10.00 -3.06
N THR A 54 6.08 9.12 -3.18
CA THR A 54 5.39 8.86 -4.45
C THR A 54 4.68 10.11 -4.96
N LEU A 55 3.92 10.80 -4.10
CA LEU A 55 3.24 12.03 -4.46
C LEU A 55 4.23 13.12 -4.89
N MET A 56 5.29 13.34 -4.11
CA MET A 56 6.32 14.33 -4.43
C MET A 56 7.00 14.01 -5.76
N GLY A 57 7.32 12.74 -6.02
CA GLY A 57 7.85 12.28 -7.29
C GLY A 57 6.90 12.57 -8.46
N MET A 58 5.62 12.23 -8.31
CA MET A 58 4.61 12.47 -9.35
C MET A 58 4.39 13.96 -9.63
N LEU A 59 4.36 14.81 -8.60
CA LEU A 59 4.24 16.26 -8.76
C LEU A 59 5.49 16.91 -9.34
N SER A 60 6.67 16.32 -9.11
CA SER A 60 7.93 16.82 -9.65
C SER A 60 8.13 16.46 -11.13
N CYS A 61 7.48 15.39 -11.59
CA CYS A 61 7.45 15.02 -12.99
C CYS A 61 6.32 15.82 -13.68
N ASN A 62 6.62 16.47 -14.81
CA ASN A 62 5.60 17.10 -15.64
C ASN A 62 4.80 16.00 -16.37
N TRP A 63 4.01 15.22 -15.63
CA TRP A 63 3.28 14.10 -16.18
C TRP A 63 2.23 14.62 -17.17
N VAL A 64 2.39 14.24 -18.43
CA VAL A 64 1.46 14.53 -19.52
C VAL A 64 0.71 13.24 -19.75
N GLY A 65 -0.42 13.08 -19.05
CA GLY A 65 -1.27 11.90 -19.21
C GLY A 65 -1.72 11.77 -20.67
N GLU A 66 -1.29 10.68 -21.32
CA GLU A 66 -1.89 10.17 -22.55
C GLU A 66 -2.91 9.07 -22.22
#